data_AF-A0A734HI20-F1
#
_entry.id   AF-A0A734HI20-F1
#
_cell.length_a   1.000
_cell.length_b   1.000
_cell.length_c   1.000
_cell.angle_alpha   90.00
_cell.angle_beta   90.00
_cell.angle_gamma   90.00
#
_symmetry.space_group_name_H-M   'P 1'
#
loop_
_entity.id
_entity.type
_entity.pdbx_description
1 polymer ?
#
loop_
_entity_poly.entity_id
_entity_poly.type
_entity_poly.pdbx_seq_one_letter_code
_entity_poly.pdbx_strand_id
1 'polypeptide(L)'
;MTKVIVRRPSPLQRRVLIVLAALDAKRPGPVATRDIERVLERGGDVPVYGPNLRASCRRMEAAGWLHTLRAPNLQLAVELTDAGRELAAPLLAAEQERELAERRATEIRVLPLVPIRPVDTGDARAGDRPVRLDNIWYMACRGDYVIRADGTTCLQLWNTAGQVTRPEGDAVQVAVWLQACHDAGIEVRLQINESHAPEEGCISGTAPVDQTEAWFRQLDAELQILGITGLTETDRQAVVVPGETLRSLPAPARLLHILRESAEAFPLTASRHETDAGDALDALLAHAGFSAAQAQELRWHRIRWPLMGDEEFEQRYGKF
;
A
#
# COMPACT_ATOMS: atom_id res chain seq x y z
N MET A 1 54.27 -6.88 -10.00
CA MET A 1 52.93 -6.24 -9.93
C MET A 1 52.69 -5.83 -8.49
N THR A 2 52.82 -4.54 -8.18
CA THR A 2 52.64 -3.98 -6.85
C THR A 2 51.15 -3.95 -6.49
N LYS A 3 50.80 -4.61 -5.39
CA LYS A 3 49.44 -4.67 -4.84
C LYS A 3 49.05 -3.26 -4.38
N VAL A 4 48.21 -2.56 -5.16
CA VAL A 4 47.71 -1.23 -4.80
C VAL A 4 46.87 -1.36 -3.52
N ILE A 5 47.39 -0.84 -2.41
CA ILE A 5 46.64 -0.74 -1.15
C ILE A 5 45.55 0.31 -1.37
N VAL A 6 44.31 -0.12 -1.61
CA VAL A 6 43.16 0.77 -1.69
C VAL A 6 42.94 1.39 -0.30
N ARG A 7 43.39 2.63 -0.11
CA ARG A 7 43.20 3.37 1.15
C ARG A 7 41.70 3.61 1.35
N ARG A 8 41.18 3.29 2.54
CA ARG A 8 39.79 3.62 2.90
C ARG A 8 39.61 5.14 2.94
N PRO A 9 38.52 5.69 2.37
CA PRO A 9 38.20 7.10 2.47
C PRO A 9 38.04 7.56 3.92
N SER A 10 38.53 8.77 4.23
CA SER A 10 38.23 9.42 5.51
C SER A 10 36.74 9.81 5.61
N PRO A 11 36.21 10.16 6.80
CA PRO A 11 34.81 10.56 6.94
C PRO A 11 34.40 11.73 6.01
N LEU A 12 35.27 12.73 5.87
CA LEU A 12 35.04 13.85 4.94
C LEU A 12 35.08 13.39 3.47
N GLN A 13 36.03 12.53 3.09
CA GLN A 13 36.11 11.98 1.74
C GLN A 13 34.87 11.13 1.40
N ARG A 14 34.37 10.34 2.36
CA ARG A 14 33.13 9.56 2.22
C ARG A 14 31.94 10.47 1.91
N ARG A 15 31.78 11.55 2.67
CA ARG A 15 30.72 12.56 2.44
C ARG A 15 30.85 13.24 1.07
N VAL A 16 32.07 13.59 0.66
CA VAL A 16 32.32 14.18 -0.67
C VAL A 16 31.95 13.22 -1.80
N LEU A 17 32.32 11.94 -1.69
CA LEU A 17 31.97 10.91 -2.67
C LEU A 17 30.45 10.71 -2.77
N ILE A 18 29.74 10.66 -1.64
CA ILE A 18 28.27 10.55 -1.62
C ILE A 18 27.62 11.75 -2.33
N VAL A 19 28.04 12.99 -1.98
CA VAL A 19 27.50 14.21 -2.59
C VAL A 19 27.75 14.23 -4.10
N LEU A 20 28.97 13.90 -4.53
CA LEU A 20 29.31 13.87 -5.95
C LEU A 20 28.53 12.81 -6.71
N ALA A 21 28.38 11.59 -6.17
CA ALA A 21 27.59 10.54 -6.82
C ALA A 21 26.11 10.91 -6.90
N ALA A 22 25.54 11.54 -5.86
CA ALA A 22 24.16 12.00 -5.88
C ALA A 22 23.92 13.12 -6.91
N LEU A 23 24.90 14.01 -7.12
CA LEU A 23 24.84 15.07 -8.11
C LEU A 23 25.04 14.52 -9.53
N ASP A 24 26.03 13.64 -9.73
CA ASP A 24 26.32 12.98 -11.01
C ASP A 24 25.10 12.19 -11.52
N ALA A 25 24.39 11.49 -10.62
CA ALA A 25 23.15 10.77 -10.96
C ALA A 25 22.00 11.69 -11.43
N LYS A 26 21.96 12.95 -10.98
CA LYS A 26 20.91 13.91 -11.37
C LYS A 26 21.31 14.72 -12.60
N ARG A 27 22.57 15.16 -12.66
CA ARG A 27 23.15 15.98 -13.73
C ARG A 27 24.63 15.60 -13.86
N PRO A 28 24.96 14.70 -14.80
CA PRO A 28 26.34 14.29 -15.02
C PRO A 28 27.23 15.49 -15.39
N GLY A 29 28.42 15.53 -14.82
CA GLY A 29 29.44 16.52 -15.16
C GLY A 29 30.10 17.20 -13.96
N PRO A 30 31.02 18.14 -14.22
CA PRO A 30 31.85 18.73 -13.19
C PRO A 30 31.07 19.57 -12.19
N VAL A 31 31.32 19.38 -10.90
CA VAL A 31 30.68 20.10 -9.82
C VAL A 31 31.63 21.14 -9.23
N ALA A 32 31.20 22.40 -9.14
CA ALA A 32 31.98 23.44 -8.51
C ALA A 32 32.19 23.12 -7.01
N THR A 33 33.43 23.26 -6.55
CA THR A 33 33.80 22.99 -5.14
C THR A 33 32.96 23.80 -4.13
N ARG A 34 32.56 25.03 -4.47
CA ARG A 34 31.66 25.87 -3.68
C ARG A 34 30.26 25.25 -3.50
N ASP A 35 29.76 24.54 -4.50
CA ASP A 35 28.44 23.90 -4.42
C ASP A 35 28.51 22.64 -3.54
N ILE A 36 29.64 21.93 -3.57
CA ILE A 36 29.93 20.81 -2.65
C ILE A 36 30.00 21.32 -1.20
N GLU A 37 30.68 22.43 -0.94
CA GLU A 37 30.72 23.07 0.39
C GLU A 37 29.29 23.35 0.90
N ARG A 38 28.47 24.00 0.06
CA ARG A 38 27.08 24.35 0.41
C ARG A 38 26.21 23.12 0.70
N VAL A 39 26.36 22.04 -0.05
CA VAL A 39 25.59 20.80 0.19
C VAL A 39 26.07 20.12 1.48
N LEU A 40 27.38 20.09 1.72
CA LEU A 40 27.95 19.51 2.94
C LEU A 40 27.57 20.29 4.20
N GLU A 41 27.48 21.62 4.12
CA GLU A 41 27.01 22.48 5.21
C GLU A 41 25.54 22.23 5.55
N ARG A 42 24.70 21.98 4.54
CA ARG A 42 23.27 21.67 4.75
C ARG A 42 23.05 20.26 5.30
N GLY A 43 23.94 19.33 4.98
CA GLY A 43 23.80 17.90 5.27
C GLY A 43 24.59 17.39 6.47
N GLY A 44 25.17 18.24 7.32
CA GLY A 44 25.87 17.74 8.51
C GLY A 44 26.13 18.76 9.61
N ASP A 45 26.25 18.27 10.84
CA ASP A 45 26.45 19.06 12.07
C ASP A 45 27.85 19.69 12.21
N VAL A 46 28.79 19.36 11.33
CA VAL A 46 30.18 19.84 11.38
C VAL A 46 30.47 20.75 10.20
N PRO A 47 30.85 22.03 10.43
CA PRO A 47 31.20 22.95 9.36
C PRO A 47 32.41 22.43 8.58
N VAL A 48 32.29 22.44 7.25
CA VAL A 48 33.39 22.04 6.35
C VAL A 48 34.05 23.30 5.81
N TYR A 49 35.22 23.65 6.35
CA TYR A 49 35.98 24.78 5.85
C TYR A 49 36.56 24.50 4.46
N GLY A 50 36.42 25.45 3.53
CA GLY A 50 36.89 25.30 2.16
C GLY A 50 38.37 24.91 1.96
N PRO A 51 39.33 25.36 2.80
CA PRO A 51 40.71 24.86 2.75
C PRO A 51 40.81 23.33 2.96
N ASN A 52 40.02 22.78 3.89
CA ASN A 52 40.00 21.35 4.19
C ASN A 52 39.35 20.55 3.06
N LEU A 53 38.27 21.07 2.47
CA LEU A 53 37.66 20.46 1.31
C LEU A 53 38.64 20.39 0.14
N ARG A 54 39.29 21.52 -0.21
CA ARG A 54 40.28 21.55 -1.30
C ARG A 54 41.46 20.61 -1.06
N ALA A 55 41.98 20.56 0.17
CA ALA A 55 43.04 19.61 0.54
C ALA A 55 42.56 18.15 0.47
N SER A 56 41.30 17.88 0.77
CA SER A 56 40.69 16.57 0.59
C SER A 56 40.56 16.21 -0.88
N CYS A 57 40.04 17.11 -1.73
CA CYS A 57 39.90 16.89 -3.17
C CYS A 57 41.24 16.58 -3.84
N ARG A 58 42.31 17.32 -3.52
CA ARG A 58 43.67 17.03 -4.03
C ARG A 58 44.16 15.63 -3.67
N ARG A 59 43.87 15.16 -2.45
CA ARG A 59 44.23 13.80 -2.02
C ARG A 59 43.40 12.73 -2.72
N MET A 60 42.13 13.02 -3.00
CA MET A 60 41.23 12.11 -3.73
C MET A 60 41.58 12.05 -5.21
N GLU A 61 42.02 13.17 -5.82
CA GLU A 61 42.57 13.21 -7.17
C GLU A 61 43.88 12.41 -7.27
N ALA A 62 44.80 12.58 -6.31
CA ALA A 62 46.02 11.76 -6.24
C ALA A 62 45.74 10.26 -6.04
N ALA A 63 44.59 9.91 -5.48
CA ALA A 63 44.11 8.53 -5.35
C ALA A 63 43.35 8.02 -6.59
N GLY A 64 43.17 8.87 -7.61
CA GLY A 64 42.49 8.53 -8.85
C GLY A 64 40.96 8.53 -8.75
N TRP A 65 40.37 9.07 -7.68
CA TRP A 65 38.91 9.07 -7.48
C TRP A 65 38.22 10.30 -8.07
N LEU A 66 38.94 11.41 -8.21
CA LEU A 66 38.43 12.67 -8.74
C LEU A 66 39.32 13.17 -9.88
N HIS A 67 38.72 13.96 -10.77
CA HIS A 67 39.46 14.79 -11.71
C HIS A 67 39.17 16.27 -11.41
N THR A 68 40.20 17.08 -11.19
CA THR A 68 40.04 18.52 -10.93
C THR A 68 40.09 19.30 -12.23
N LEU A 69 39.02 20.02 -12.53
CA LEU A 69 38.93 20.93 -13.66
C LEU A 69 39.06 22.38 -13.19
N ARG A 70 39.85 23.16 -13.93
CA ARG A 70 40.05 24.58 -13.65
C ARG A 70 39.45 25.41 -14.77
N ALA A 71 38.39 26.15 -14.45
CA ALA A 71 37.82 27.08 -15.40
C ALA A 71 38.71 28.34 -15.56
N PRO A 72 38.66 29.04 -16.71
CA PRO A 72 39.41 30.29 -16.93
C PRO A 72 39.10 31.39 -15.90
N ASN A 73 37.92 31.32 -15.27
CA ASN A 73 37.47 32.23 -14.21
C ASN A 73 38.00 31.87 -12.79
N LEU A 74 39.03 31.01 -12.70
CA LEU A 74 39.66 30.53 -11.47
C LEU A 74 38.77 29.66 -10.55
N GLN A 75 37.58 29.26 -10.99
CA GLN A 75 36.74 28.33 -10.22
C GLN A 75 37.24 26.89 -10.38
N LEU A 76 37.34 26.18 -9.24
CA LEU A 76 37.68 24.77 -9.17
C LEU A 76 36.41 23.93 -9.23
N ALA A 77 36.31 23.08 -10.25
CA ALA A 77 35.31 22.04 -10.35
C ALA A 77 35.97 20.67 -10.20
N VAL A 78 35.22 19.69 -9.72
CA VAL A 78 35.68 18.29 -9.63
C VAL A 78 34.61 17.38 -10.22
N GLU A 79 35.05 16.33 -10.88
CA GLU A 79 34.19 15.24 -11.37
C GLU A 79 34.68 13.90 -10.85
N LEU A 80 33.77 12.93 -10.75
CA LEU A 80 34.14 11.55 -10.43
C LEU A 80 34.80 10.90 -11.65
N THR A 81 35.91 10.22 -11.42
CA THR A 81 36.45 9.24 -12.37
C THR A 81 35.63 7.94 -12.31
N ASP A 82 35.89 6.99 -13.21
CA ASP A 82 35.24 5.66 -13.12
C ASP A 82 35.56 4.96 -11.80
N ALA A 83 36.81 4.99 -11.35
CA ALA A 83 37.21 4.46 -10.05
C ALA A 83 36.52 5.20 -8.87
N GLY A 84 36.30 6.51 -9.02
CA GLY A 84 35.52 7.31 -8.09
C GLY A 84 34.05 6.90 -8.04
N ARG A 85 33.43 6.65 -9.20
CA ARG A 85 32.05 6.16 -9.31
C ARG A 85 31.88 4.79 -8.69
N GLU A 86 32.77 3.84 -8.98
CA GLU A 86 32.76 2.49 -8.40
C GLU A 86 32.87 2.55 -6.87
N LEU A 87 33.69 3.44 -6.33
CA LEU A 87 33.85 3.62 -4.89
C LEU A 87 32.66 4.35 -4.25
N ALA A 88 32.08 5.33 -4.94
CA ALA A 88 31.00 6.16 -4.41
C ALA A 88 29.63 5.47 -4.45
N ALA A 89 29.39 4.60 -5.44
CA ALA A 89 28.12 3.89 -5.62
C ALA A 89 27.63 3.17 -4.35
N PRO A 90 28.40 2.27 -3.69
CA PRO A 90 27.95 1.60 -2.48
C PRO A 90 27.79 2.55 -1.28
N LEU A 91 28.53 3.66 -1.25
CA LEU A 91 28.41 4.66 -0.19
C LEU A 91 27.11 5.45 -0.31
N LEU A 92 26.73 5.81 -1.53
CA LEU A 92 25.47 6.49 -1.82
C LEU A 92 24.28 5.56 -1.56
N ALA A 93 24.36 4.29 -1.97
CA ALA A 93 23.29 3.31 -1.73
C ALA A 93 23.02 3.14 -0.22
N ALA A 94 24.07 2.93 0.58
CA ALA A 94 23.93 2.82 2.04
C ALA A 94 23.36 4.11 2.68
N GLU A 95 23.69 5.29 2.14
CA GLU A 95 23.13 6.55 2.62
C GLU A 95 21.63 6.68 2.29
N GLN A 96 21.23 6.29 1.07
CA GLN A 96 19.84 6.29 0.64
C GLN A 96 19.00 5.27 1.43
N GLU A 97 19.55 4.08 1.69
CA GLU A 97 18.91 3.08 2.55
C GLU A 97 18.71 3.60 3.97
N ARG A 98 19.72 4.29 4.54
CA ARG A 98 19.60 4.94 5.84
C ARG A 98 18.49 6.00 5.85
N GLU A 99 18.50 6.91 4.88
CA GLU A 99 17.44 7.93 4.77
C GLU A 99 16.05 7.33 4.59
N LEU A 100 15.92 6.26 3.79
CA LEU A 100 14.65 5.57 3.58
C LEU A 100 14.20 4.84 4.85
N ALA A 101 15.12 4.19 5.57
CA ALA A 101 14.84 3.54 6.85
C ALA A 101 14.39 4.57 7.90
N GLU A 102 15.09 5.71 8.00
CA GLU A 102 14.70 6.82 8.89
C GLU A 102 13.31 7.34 8.55
N ARG A 103 13.03 7.61 7.26
CA ARG A 103 11.71 8.05 6.81
C ARG A 103 10.61 7.04 7.16
N ARG A 104 10.83 5.75 6.86
CA ARG A 104 9.86 4.68 7.14
C ARG A 104 9.65 4.44 8.63
N ALA A 105 10.69 4.64 9.46
CA ALA A 105 10.58 4.54 10.90
C ALA A 105 9.69 5.66 11.48
N THR A 106 9.65 6.82 10.82
CA THR A 106 8.84 7.98 11.25
C THR A 106 7.51 8.13 10.50
N GLU A 107 7.28 7.34 9.45
CA GLU A 107 6.07 7.43 8.64
C GLU A 107 4.89 6.82 9.39
N ILE A 108 3.94 7.66 9.80
CA ILE A 108 2.72 7.22 10.50
C ILE A 108 1.62 6.96 9.47
N ARG A 109 0.95 5.80 9.55
CA ARG A 109 -0.23 5.50 8.71
C ARG A 109 -1.37 5.00 9.57
N VAL A 110 -2.54 5.63 9.46
CA VAL A 110 -3.75 5.21 10.18
C VAL A 110 -4.73 4.56 9.19
N LEU A 111 -5.12 3.33 9.48
CA LEU A 111 -6.18 2.61 8.79
C LEU A 111 -7.44 2.63 9.67
N PRO A 112 -8.53 3.30 9.24
CA PRO A 112 -9.77 3.27 9.96
C PRO A 112 -10.33 1.84 9.93
N LEU A 113 -10.70 1.30 11.09
CA LEU A 113 -11.52 0.09 11.13
C LEU A 113 -12.96 0.53 10.88
N VAL A 114 -13.65 -0.12 9.93
CA VAL A 114 -15.07 0.16 9.69
C VAL A 114 -15.81 -0.20 10.98
N PRO A 115 -16.41 0.77 11.68
CA PRO A 115 -17.16 0.44 12.88
C PRO A 115 -18.36 -0.40 12.46
N ILE A 116 -18.55 -1.54 13.12
CA ILE A 116 -19.88 -2.17 13.17
C ILE A 116 -20.71 -1.22 14.03
N ARG A 117 -21.27 -0.16 13.42
CA ARG A 117 -22.17 0.73 14.14
C ARG A 117 -23.40 -0.09 14.52
N PRO A 118 -23.77 -0.18 15.81
CA PRO A 118 -25.14 -0.49 16.15
C PRO A 118 -26.03 0.51 15.42
N VAL A 119 -27.07 0.01 14.77
CA VAL A 119 -28.18 0.84 14.32
C VAL A 119 -28.69 1.58 15.56
N ASP A 120 -28.77 2.91 15.46
CA ASP A 120 -29.25 3.84 16.50
C ASP A 120 -28.31 4.16 17.67
N THR A 121 -27.27 4.96 17.42
CA THR A 121 -27.03 6.12 18.29
C THR A 121 -26.58 7.29 17.43
N GLY A 122 -27.43 8.31 17.35
CA GLY A 122 -27.16 9.56 16.64
C GLY A 122 -25.89 10.25 17.13
N ASP A 123 -25.33 11.05 16.22
CA ASP A 123 -24.17 11.91 16.34
C ASP A 123 -23.87 12.40 17.77
N ALA A 124 -22.93 11.72 18.43
CA ALA A 124 -22.10 12.32 19.46
C ALA A 124 -20.69 11.79 19.24
N ARG A 125 -19.71 12.68 19.05
CA ARG A 125 -18.31 12.33 19.31
C ARG A 125 -18.28 11.73 20.71
N ALA A 126 -18.07 10.42 20.79
CA ALA A 126 -18.09 9.72 22.06
C ALA A 126 -17.00 10.34 22.94
N GLY A 127 -17.40 10.94 24.07
CA GLY A 127 -16.47 11.41 25.08
C GLY A 127 -15.64 10.26 25.66
N ASP A 128 -14.73 10.55 26.58
CA ASP A 128 -13.89 9.52 27.21
C ASP A 128 -14.77 8.44 27.87
N ARG A 129 -14.53 7.19 27.47
CA ARG A 129 -15.21 6.02 28.03
C ARG A 129 -14.24 5.21 28.89
N PRO A 130 -14.72 4.60 29.98
CA PRO A 130 -13.91 3.73 30.79
C PRO A 130 -13.66 2.39 30.07
N VAL A 131 -12.43 1.95 30.02
CA VAL A 131 -12.04 0.61 29.55
C VAL A 131 -11.06 -0.02 30.54
N ARG A 132 -11.22 -1.32 30.81
CA ARG A 132 -10.36 -2.06 31.73
C ARG A 132 -9.43 -2.99 30.94
N LEU A 133 -8.13 -2.73 31.00
CA LEU A 133 -7.09 -3.55 30.37
C LEU A 133 -6.23 -4.15 31.47
N ASP A 134 -6.13 -5.49 31.54
CA ASP A 134 -5.33 -6.23 32.53
C ASP A 134 -5.51 -5.72 33.98
N ASN A 135 -6.77 -5.46 34.37
CA ASN A 135 -7.19 -4.89 35.65
C ASN A 135 -6.85 -3.41 35.92
N ILE A 136 -6.30 -2.68 34.95
CA ILE A 136 -6.09 -1.23 35.02
C ILE A 136 -7.22 -0.53 34.26
N TRP A 137 -7.80 0.50 34.87
CA TRP A 137 -8.82 1.33 34.23
C TRP A 137 -8.19 2.51 33.49
N TYR A 138 -8.65 2.73 32.26
CA TYR A 138 -8.28 3.85 31.41
C TYR A 138 -9.53 4.62 31.00
N MET A 139 -9.38 5.93 30.80
CA MET A 139 -10.39 6.80 30.20
C MET A 139 -9.90 7.18 28.81
N ALA A 140 -10.58 6.72 27.77
CA ALA A 140 -10.17 6.95 26.39
C ALA A 140 -11.38 7.16 25.47
N CYS A 141 -11.21 8.01 24.46
CA CYS A 141 -12.16 8.19 23.37
C CYS A 141 -11.73 7.44 22.10
N ARG A 142 -10.45 7.04 22.01
CA ARG A 142 -9.91 6.26 20.91
C ARG A 142 -8.83 5.26 21.37
N GLY A 143 -8.80 4.08 20.75
CA GLY A 143 -7.73 3.09 20.88
C GLY A 143 -7.15 2.71 19.52
N ASP A 144 -5.84 2.89 19.35
CA ASP A 144 -5.14 2.55 18.11
C ASP A 144 -4.26 1.30 18.33
N TYR A 145 -4.46 0.26 17.53
CA TYR A 145 -3.53 -0.87 17.46
C TYR A 145 -2.31 -0.43 16.67
N VAL A 146 -1.15 -0.31 17.31
CA VAL A 146 0.08 0.17 16.65
C VAL A 146 0.99 -0.99 16.28
N ILE A 147 1.41 -1.05 15.02
CA ILE A 147 2.50 -1.90 14.51
C ILE A 147 3.70 -1.01 14.23
N ARG A 148 4.80 -1.21 14.94
CA ARG A 148 6.05 -0.46 14.74
C ARG A 148 6.87 -1.07 13.60
N ALA A 149 7.73 -0.27 12.98
CA ALA A 149 8.63 -0.73 11.92
C ALA A 149 9.58 -1.86 12.35
N ASP A 150 9.88 -1.99 13.65
CA ASP A 150 10.67 -3.08 14.22
C ASP A 150 9.89 -4.38 14.45
N GLY A 151 8.59 -4.39 14.15
CA GLY A 151 7.70 -5.54 14.31
C GLY A 151 7.06 -5.67 15.69
N THR A 152 7.40 -4.78 16.64
CA THR A 152 6.73 -4.73 17.95
C THR A 152 5.37 -4.06 17.85
N THR A 153 4.53 -4.29 18.84
CA THR A 153 3.17 -3.76 18.91
C THR A 153 2.91 -3.04 20.22
N CYS A 154 2.00 -2.08 20.20
CA CYS A 154 1.44 -1.49 21.41
C CYS A 154 0.01 -1.01 21.14
N LEU A 155 -0.71 -0.69 22.21
CA LEU A 155 -1.96 0.06 22.10
C LEU A 155 -1.67 1.54 22.35
N GLN A 156 -2.23 2.44 21.54
CA GLN A 156 -2.27 3.87 21.87
C GLN A 156 -3.70 4.27 22.26
N LEU A 157 -3.89 4.56 23.56
CA LEU A 157 -5.14 5.07 24.08
C LEU A 157 -5.11 6.59 24.14
N TRP A 158 -6.04 7.23 23.45
CA TRP A 158 -6.19 8.68 23.45
C TRP A 158 -7.42 9.09 24.23
N ASN A 159 -7.28 10.14 25.03
CA ASN A 159 -8.42 10.80 25.66
C ASN A 159 -8.81 12.08 24.93
N THR A 160 -9.96 12.65 25.31
CA THR A 160 -10.48 13.90 24.73
C THR A 160 -9.59 15.11 24.98
N ALA A 161 -8.70 15.06 25.97
CA ALA A 161 -7.68 16.07 26.22
C ALA A 161 -6.45 15.95 25.30
N GLY A 162 -6.40 14.95 24.41
CA GLY A 162 -5.28 14.69 23.51
C GLY A 162 -4.09 14.02 24.20
N GLN A 163 -4.26 13.49 25.40
CA GLN A 163 -3.23 12.72 26.10
C GLN A 163 -3.24 11.28 25.60
N VAL A 164 -2.05 10.70 25.44
CA VAL A 164 -1.85 9.35 24.94
C VAL A 164 -1.18 8.45 25.99
N THR A 165 -1.75 7.27 26.20
CA THR A 165 -1.16 6.19 27.01
C THR A 165 -0.77 5.03 26.11
N ARG A 166 0.39 4.40 26.38
CA ARG A 166 0.98 3.36 25.54
C ARG A 166 1.16 2.03 26.29
N PRO A 167 0.11 1.23 26.49
CA PRO A 167 0.28 -0.14 26.96
C PRO A 167 1.11 -0.96 25.97
N GLU A 168 2.27 -1.47 26.40
CA GLU A 168 3.12 -2.37 25.61
C GLU A 168 2.62 -3.81 25.73
N GLY A 169 2.48 -4.50 24.60
CA GLY A 169 2.04 -5.89 24.58
C GLY A 169 2.36 -6.54 23.23
N ASP A 170 2.42 -7.88 23.20
CA ASP A 170 2.53 -8.59 21.93
C ASP A 170 1.25 -8.43 21.08
N ALA A 171 1.32 -8.92 19.85
CA ALA A 171 0.25 -8.73 18.87
C ALA A 171 -1.11 -9.30 19.32
N VAL A 172 -1.10 -10.38 20.11
CA VAL A 172 -2.30 -11.04 20.62
C VAL A 172 -2.87 -10.23 21.79
N GLN A 173 -2.01 -9.82 22.72
CA GLN A 173 -2.40 -9.02 23.87
C GLN A 173 -3.00 -7.66 23.46
N VAL A 174 -2.36 -6.97 22.50
CA VAL A 174 -2.86 -5.70 21.97
C VAL A 174 -4.21 -5.90 21.27
N ALA A 175 -4.41 -7.02 20.56
CA ALA A 175 -5.70 -7.32 19.94
C ALA A 175 -6.82 -7.52 20.98
N VAL A 176 -6.53 -8.21 22.10
CA VAL A 176 -7.47 -8.37 23.21
C VAL A 176 -7.84 -7.02 23.82
N TRP A 177 -6.86 -6.13 24.03
CA TRP A 177 -7.13 -4.79 24.54
C TRP A 177 -7.91 -3.92 23.55
N LEU A 178 -7.62 -4.02 22.25
CA LEU A 178 -8.37 -3.32 21.21
C LEU A 178 -9.83 -3.79 21.18
N GLN A 179 -10.08 -5.10 21.32
CA GLN A 179 -11.44 -5.65 21.45
C GLN A 179 -12.15 -5.08 22.67
N ALA A 180 -11.49 -5.00 23.83
CA ALA A 180 -12.07 -4.40 25.03
C ALA A 180 -12.44 -2.91 24.81
N CYS A 181 -11.65 -2.17 24.02
CA CYS A 181 -11.97 -0.80 23.62
C CYS A 181 -13.22 -0.78 22.72
N HIS A 182 -13.27 -1.64 21.70
CA HIS A 182 -14.42 -1.77 20.82
C HIS A 182 -15.70 -2.11 21.60
N ASP A 183 -15.64 -3.04 22.55
CA ASP A 183 -16.79 -3.46 23.38
C ASP A 183 -17.26 -2.36 24.33
N ALA A 184 -16.35 -1.48 24.77
CA ALA A 184 -16.69 -0.25 25.50
C ALA A 184 -17.28 0.85 24.57
N GLY A 185 -17.31 0.61 23.25
CA GLY A 185 -17.73 1.55 22.22
C GLY A 185 -16.77 2.73 22.07
N ILE A 186 -15.48 2.51 22.34
CA ILE A 186 -14.38 3.42 22.03
C ILE A 186 -14.06 3.28 20.54
N GLU A 187 -13.75 4.38 19.86
CA GLU A 187 -13.34 4.31 18.46
C GLU A 187 -12.02 3.54 18.34
N VAL A 188 -11.98 2.50 17.50
CA VAL A 188 -10.78 1.68 17.30
C VAL A 188 -10.20 1.84 15.91
N ARG A 189 -8.87 1.86 15.81
CA ARG A 189 -8.14 1.98 14.53
C ARG A 189 -6.93 1.06 14.51
N LEU A 190 -6.41 0.82 13.32
CA LEU A 190 -5.09 0.21 13.11
C LEU A 190 -4.11 1.31 12.69
N GLN A 191 -2.90 1.30 13.22
CA GLN A 191 -1.89 2.32 12.98
C GLN A 191 -0.52 1.68 12.73
N ILE A 192 0.25 2.25 11.80
CA ILE A 192 1.66 1.96 11.59
C ILE A 192 2.47 3.08 12.22
N ASN A 193 3.45 2.67 13.05
CA ASN A 193 4.27 3.52 13.92
C ASN A 193 3.44 4.34 14.93
N GLU A 194 4.10 4.89 15.94
CA GLU A 194 3.44 5.68 16.98
C GLU A 194 3.16 7.12 16.53
N SER A 195 2.01 7.65 16.92
CA SER A 195 1.68 9.07 16.76
C SER A 195 1.88 9.84 18.07
N HIS A 196 2.12 11.15 17.93
CA HIS A 196 2.25 12.10 19.04
C HIS A 196 1.15 13.15 19.06
N ALA A 197 0.34 13.24 17.99
CA ALA A 197 -0.90 13.99 17.96
C ALA A 197 -2.06 13.11 17.42
N PRO A 198 -3.30 13.35 17.88
CA PRO A 198 -4.41 12.47 17.55
C PRO A 198 -4.75 12.44 16.05
N GLU A 199 -4.53 13.52 15.31
CA GLU A 199 -4.83 13.62 13.89
C GLU A 199 -3.70 13.16 12.95
N GLU A 200 -2.52 12.84 13.47
CA GLU A 200 -1.38 12.42 12.64
C GLU A 200 -1.70 11.15 11.83
N GLY A 201 -1.32 11.16 10.55
CA GLY A 201 -1.51 10.01 9.66
C GLY A 201 -2.97 9.69 9.31
N CYS A 202 -3.95 10.45 9.82
CA CYS A 202 -5.35 10.31 9.46
C CYS A 202 -5.57 10.78 8.02
N ILE A 203 -5.99 9.87 7.15
CA ILE A 203 -6.49 10.26 5.83
C ILE A 203 -7.88 10.84 6.06
N SER A 204 -8.06 12.13 5.78
CA SER A 204 -9.39 12.75 5.68
C SER A 204 -10.14 12.09 4.51
N GLY A 205 -10.78 10.95 4.78
CA GLY A 205 -11.25 10.02 3.76
C GLY A 205 -12.74 9.80 3.84
N THR A 206 -13.42 10.22 2.78
CA THR A 206 -14.75 9.82 2.34
C THR A 206 -15.12 8.39 2.73
N ALA A 207 -16.39 8.17 3.06
CA ALA A 207 -16.95 6.84 3.33
C ALA A 207 -16.42 5.82 2.30
N PRO A 208 -16.08 4.59 2.74
CA PRO A 208 -15.57 3.57 1.83
C PRO A 208 -16.53 3.44 0.65
N VAL A 209 -16.01 3.68 -0.55
CA VAL A 209 -16.78 3.56 -1.78
C VAL A 209 -17.06 2.07 -1.99
N ASP A 210 -18.33 1.68 -1.98
CA ASP A 210 -18.73 0.35 -2.37
C ASP A 210 -18.20 0.07 -3.79
N GLN A 211 -17.32 -0.93 -3.91
CA GLN A 211 -16.68 -1.29 -5.18
C GLN A 211 -17.56 -2.19 -6.06
N THR A 212 -18.79 -2.51 -5.63
CA THR A 212 -19.72 -3.36 -6.36
C THR A 212 -19.97 -2.88 -7.80
N GLU A 213 -20.02 -1.56 -8.04
CA GLU A 213 -20.14 -1.00 -9.40
C GLU A 213 -18.94 -1.34 -10.27
N ALA A 214 -17.72 -1.08 -9.78
CA ALA A 214 -16.49 -1.36 -10.51
C ALA A 214 -16.34 -2.87 -10.77
N TRP A 215 -16.66 -3.69 -9.78
CA TRP A 215 -16.68 -5.15 -9.90
C TRP A 215 -17.63 -5.61 -11.01
N PHE A 216 -18.87 -5.10 -11.06
CA PHE A 216 -19.85 -5.52 -12.07
C PHE A 216 -19.40 -5.12 -13.47
N ARG A 217 -18.91 -3.89 -13.65
CA ARG A 217 -18.45 -3.38 -14.95
C ARG A 217 -17.25 -4.18 -15.46
N GLN A 218 -16.32 -4.54 -14.58
CA GLN A 218 -15.19 -5.39 -14.95
C GLN A 218 -15.64 -6.80 -15.33
N LEU A 219 -16.55 -7.40 -14.55
CA LEU A 219 -17.11 -8.73 -14.85
C LEU A 219 -17.80 -8.75 -16.22
N ASP A 220 -18.66 -7.77 -16.51
CA ASP A 220 -19.36 -7.66 -17.80
C ASP A 220 -18.38 -7.52 -18.97
N ALA A 221 -17.37 -6.65 -18.84
CA ALA A 221 -16.36 -6.48 -19.89
C ALA A 221 -15.57 -7.78 -20.18
N GLU A 222 -15.17 -8.51 -19.15
CA GLU A 222 -14.42 -9.78 -19.30
C GLU A 222 -15.30 -10.90 -19.87
N LEU A 223 -16.58 -10.96 -19.47
CA LEU A 223 -17.55 -11.89 -20.07
C LEU A 223 -17.73 -11.58 -21.57
N GLN A 224 -17.82 -10.31 -21.96
CA GLN A 224 -17.90 -9.90 -23.36
C GLN A 224 -16.66 -10.30 -24.16
N ILE A 225 -15.46 -10.24 -23.58
CA ILE A 225 -14.21 -10.71 -24.23
C ILE A 225 -14.27 -12.24 -24.48
N LEU A 226 -14.83 -13.00 -23.55
CA LEU A 226 -15.10 -14.43 -23.74
C LEU A 226 -16.26 -14.71 -24.71
N GLY A 227 -16.95 -13.67 -25.17
CA GLY A 227 -18.07 -13.75 -26.08
C GLY A 227 -19.38 -14.14 -25.40
N ILE A 228 -19.50 -13.89 -24.09
CA ILE A 228 -20.71 -14.06 -23.27
C ILE A 228 -21.35 -12.69 -23.07
N THR A 229 -22.62 -12.55 -23.43
CA THR A 229 -23.38 -11.29 -23.34
C THR A 229 -24.72 -11.53 -22.63
N GLY A 230 -25.43 -10.46 -22.27
CA GLY A 230 -26.77 -10.54 -21.68
C GLY A 230 -26.93 -9.83 -20.33
N LEU A 231 -25.83 -9.42 -19.70
CA LEU A 231 -25.90 -8.55 -18.52
C LEU A 231 -26.45 -7.17 -18.91
N THR A 232 -27.45 -6.71 -18.15
CA THR A 232 -28.14 -5.46 -18.42
C THR A 232 -27.81 -4.38 -17.40
N GLU A 233 -28.14 -3.13 -17.75
CA GLU A 233 -28.07 -1.99 -16.83
C GLU A 233 -29.04 -2.16 -15.63
N THR A 234 -30.14 -2.90 -15.82
CA THR A 234 -31.07 -3.26 -14.74
C THR A 234 -30.44 -4.24 -13.76
N ASP A 235 -29.75 -5.27 -14.27
CA ASP A 235 -29.01 -6.22 -13.42
C ASP A 235 -27.92 -5.49 -12.62
N ARG A 236 -27.18 -4.59 -13.29
CA ARG A 236 -26.18 -3.73 -12.63
C ARG A 236 -26.81 -2.96 -11.47
N GLN A 237 -27.91 -2.26 -11.72
CA GLN A 237 -28.54 -1.43 -10.70
C GLN A 237 -29.04 -2.26 -9.52
N ALA A 238 -29.63 -3.43 -9.79
CA ALA A 238 -30.12 -4.35 -8.76
C ALA A 238 -28.98 -4.98 -7.95
N VAL A 239 -27.82 -5.25 -8.56
CA VAL A 239 -26.63 -5.71 -7.84
C VAL A 239 -26.06 -4.59 -6.98
N VAL A 240 -25.90 -3.38 -7.51
CA VAL A 240 -25.21 -2.26 -6.83
C VAL A 240 -26.06 -1.67 -5.71
N VAL A 241 -27.37 -1.54 -5.93
CA VAL A 241 -28.31 -1.02 -4.93
C VAL A 241 -29.36 -2.09 -4.65
N PRO A 242 -29.00 -3.14 -3.88
CA PRO A 242 -29.89 -4.26 -3.63
C PRO A 242 -31.03 -3.89 -2.66
N GLY A 243 -32.15 -4.58 -2.81
CA GLY A 243 -33.22 -4.61 -1.80
C GLY A 243 -32.72 -5.19 -0.46
N GLU A 244 -33.49 -5.01 0.60
CA GLU A 244 -33.09 -5.42 1.97
C GLU A 244 -32.69 -6.89 2.07
N THR A 245 -33.38 -7.77 1.35
CA THR A 245 -33.14 -9.22 1.34
C THR A 245 -31.78 -9.60 0.75
N LEU A 246 -31.26 -8.81 -0.19
CA LEU A 246 -30.01 -9.09 -0.91
C LEU A 246 -28.83 -8.27 -0.38
N ARG A 247 -29.07 -7.26 0.47
CA ARG A 247 -28.04 -6.34 0.98
C ARG A 247 -26.94 -7.03 1.78
N SER A 248 -27.25 -8.12 2.47
CA SER A 248 -26.28 -8.91 3.24
C SER A 248 -25.46 -9.88 2.37
N LEU A 249 -25.83 -10.06 1.09
CA LEU A 249 -25.17 -11.00 0.20
C LEU A 249 -23.98 -10.36 -0.54
N PRO A 250 -22.89 -11.11 -0.78
CA PRO A 250 -21.80 -10.65 -1.62
C PRO A 250 -22.25 -10.45 -3.07
N ALA A 251 -21.57 -9.59 -3.82
CA ALA A 251 -21.95 -9.22 -5.18
C ALA A 251 -22.18 -10.41 -6.16
N PRO A 252 -21.34 -11.47 -6.18
CA PRO A 252 -21.60 -12.66 -7.00
C PRO A 252 -22.92 -13.36 -6.67
N ALA A 253 -23.27 -13.46 -5.38
CA ALA A 253 -24.51 -14.08 -4.94
C ALA A 253 -25.74 -13.22 -5.27
N ARG A 254 -25.62 -11.89 -5.17
CA ARG A 254 -26.65 -10.94 -5.62
C ARG A 254 -26.92 -11.12 -7.12
N LEU A 255 -25.86 -11.16 -7.93
CA LEU A 255 -25.99 -11.33 -9.38
C LEU A 255 -26.68 -12.66 -9.72
N LEU A 256 -26.26 -13.77 -9.13
CA LEU A 256 -26.91 -15.06 -9.38
C LEU A 256 -28.39 -15.07 -8.97
N HIS A 257 -28.74 -14.41 -7.87
CA HIS A 257 -30.14 -14.27 -7.48
C HIS A 257 -30.95 -13.53 -8.56
N ILE A 258 -30.45 -12.40 -9.04
CA ILE A 258 -31.09 -11.61 -10.09
C ILE A 258 -31.24 -12.43 -11.38
N LEU A 259 -30.21 -13.16 -11.79
CA LEU A 259 -30.27 -14.02 -12.99
C LEU A 259 -31.24 -15.20 -12.82
N ARG A 260 -31.49 -15.69 -11.60
CA ARG A 260 -32.50 -16.72 -11.33
C ARG A 260 -33.93 -16.19 -11.48
N GLU A 261 -34.14 -14.92 -11.15
CA GLU A 261 -35.44 -14.25 -11.25
C GLU A 261 -35.76 -13.74 -12.65
N SER A 262 -34.80 -13.83 -13.59
CA SER A 262 -35.04 -13.49 -14.98
C SER A 262 -36.15 -14.35 -15.57
N ALA A 263 -37.00 -13.74 -16.41
CA ALA A 263 -38.04 -14.45 -17.16
C ALA A 263 -37.45 -15.42 -18.21
N GLU A 264 -36.21 -15.19 -18.63
CA GLU A 264 -35.49 -16.07 -19.54
C GLU A 264 -34.76 -17.15 -18.74
N ALA A 265 -34.92 -18.42 -19.14
CA ALA A 265 -34.23 -19.54 -18.49
C ALA A 265 -32.70 -19.39 -18.54
N PHE A 266 -32.19 -18.77 -19.61
CA PHE A 266 -30.78 -18.45 -19.82
C PHE A 266 -30.61 -16.97 -20.17
N PRO A 267 -30.49 -16.08 -19.17
CA PRO A 267 -30.37 -14.65 -19.41
C PRO A 267 -29.05 -14.23 -20.07
N LEU A 268 -28.03 -15.11 -20.07
CA LEU A 268 -26.76 -14.89 -20.75
C LEU A 268 -26.62 -15.79 -21.97
N THR A 269 -25.96 -15.30 -23.01
CA THR A 269 -25.71 -16.06 -24.25
C THR A 269 -24.24 -16.06 -24.58
N ALA A 270 -23.69 -17.24 -24.89
CA ALA A 270 -22.32 -17.40 -25.37
C ALA A 270 -22.28 -17.50 -26.90
N SER A 271 -21.25 -16.92 -27.51
CA SER A 271 -20.96 -17.05 -28.95
C SER A 271 -20.01 -18.21 -29.28
N ARG A 272 -19.31 -18.75 -28.27
CA ARG A 272 -18.35 -19.87 -28.37
C ARG A 272 -18.93 -21.12 -27.73
N HIS A 273 -18.33 -22.29 -27.95
CA HIS A 273 -18.75 -23.54 -27.31
C HIS A 273 -18.32 -23.62 -25.84
N GLU A 274 -19.06 -24.39 -25.05
CA GLU A 274 -18.75 -24.63 -23.63
C GLU A 274 -17.36 -25.28 -23.48
N THR A 275 -16.99 -26.19 -24.39
CA THR A 275 -15.66 -26.84 -24.41
C THR A 275 -14.52 -25.87 -24.67
N ASP A 276 -14.78 -24.77 -25.38
CA ASP A 276 -13.76 -23.83 -25.85
C ASP A 276 -13.59 -22.66 -24.87
N ALA A 277 -14.65 -22.29 -24.15
CA ALA A 277 -14.69 -21.13 -23.26
C ALA A 277 -14.83 -21.50 -21.77
N GLY A 278 -15.18 -22.76 -21.44
CA GLY A 278 -15.54 -23.18 -20.09
C GLY A 278 -14.43 -22.99 -19.05
N ASP A 279 -13.21 -23.44 -19.35
CA ASP A 279 -12.09 -23.32 -18.41
C ASP A 279 -11.68 -21.86 -18.19
N ALA A 280 -11.72 -21.05 -19.26
CA ALA A 280 -11.45 -19.61 -19.19
C ALA A 280 -12.55 -18.88 -18.39
N LEU A 281 -13.81 -19.28 -18.55
CA LEU A 281 -14.94 -18.77 -17.79
C LEU A 281 -14.81 -19.14 -16.30
N ASP A 282 -14.49 -20.38 -15.96
CA ASP A 282 -14.33 -20.82 -14.57
C ASP A 282 -13.17 -20.06 -13.90
N ALA A 283 -12.06 -19.86 -14.61
CA ALA A 283 -10.96 -19.02 -14.13
C ALA A 283 -11.43 -17.57 -13.90
N LEU A 284 -12.11 -16.95 -14.85
CA LEU A 284 -12.65 -15.59 -14.72
C LEU A 284 -13.58 -15.47 -13.51
N LEU A 285 -14.53 -16.39 -13.35
CA LEU A 285 -15.50 -16.37 -12.25
C LEU A 285 -14.83 -16.55 -10.89
N ALA A 286 -13.81 -17.41 -10.80
CA ALA A 286 -13.00 -17.54 -9.59
C ALA A 286 -12.28 -16.23 -9.24
N HIS A 287 -11.69 -15.53 -10.22
CA HIS A 287 -11.07 -14.21 -10.01
C HIS A 287 -12.11 -13.14 -9.63
N ALA A 288 -13.34 -13.26 -10.12
CA ALA A 288 -14.47 -12.40 -9.77
C ALA A 288 -15.13 -12.74 -8.42
N GLY A 289 -14.63 -13.76 -7.70
CA GLY A 289 -15.09 -14.12 -6.35
C GLY A 289 -16.29 -15.07 -6.30
N PHE A 290 -16.63 -15.73 -7.41
CA PHE A 290 -17.64 -16.80 -7.40
C PHE A 290 -17.07 -18.05 -6.73
N SER A 291 -17.89 -18.75 -5.96
CA SER A 291 -17.56 -20.12 -5.52
C SER A 291 -17.66 -21.10 -6.70
N ALA A 292 -17.03 -22.27 -6.57
CA ALA A 292 -17.11 -23.30 -7.60
C ALA A 292 -18.56 -23.71 -7.92
N ALA A 293 -19.43 -23.77 -6.90
CA ALA A 293 -20.85 -24.06 -7.08
C ALA A 293 -21.60 -22.94 -7.82
N GLN A 294 -21.28 -21.69 -7.51
CA GLN A 294 -21.85 -20.52 -8.19
C GLN A 294 -21.39 -20.42 -9.64
N ALA A 295 -20.11 -20.71 -9.91
CA ALA A 295 -19.56 -20.73 -11.27
C ALA A 295 -20.20 -21.85 -12.11
N GLN A 296 -20.30 -23.05 -11.54
CA GLN A 296 -21.00 -24.18 -12.15
C GLN A 296 -22.46 -23.84 -12.45
N GLU A 297 -23.17 -23.20 -11.50
CA GLU A 297 -24.55 -22.78 -11.73
C GLU A 297 -24.65 -21.76 -12.86
N LEU A 298 -23.80 -20.74 -12.87
CA LEU A 298 -23.81 -19.73 -13.93
C LEU A 298 -23.55 -20.37 -15.30
N ARG A 299 -22.52 -21.22 -15.37
CA ARG A 299 -22.10 -21.94 -16.59
C ARG A 299 -23.17 -22.88 -17.11
N TRP A 300 -23.85 -23.61 -16.25
CA TRP A 300 -24.81 -24.64 -16.66
C TRP A 300 -26.24 -24.15 -16.72
N HIS A 301 -26.64 -23.18 -15.89
CA HIS A 301 -28.06 -22.80 -15.73
C HIS A 301 -28.36 -21.36 -16.10
N ARG A 302 -27.35 -20.51 -16.39
CA ARG A 302 -27.58 -19.09 -16.72
C ARG A 302 -27.01 -18.67 -18.06
N ILE A 303 -26.13 -19.47 -18.68
CA ILE A 303 -25.59 -19.23 -20.02
C ILE A 303 -26.18 -20.22 -21.04
N ARG A 304 -26.72 -19.69 -22.14
CA ARG A 304 -27.08 -20.46 -23.33
C ARG A 304 -25.86 -20.67 -24.22
N TRP A 305 -25.51 -21.93 -24.48
CA TRP A 305 -24.39 -22.31 -25.34
C TRP A 305 -24.85 -22.70 -26.77
N PRO A 306 -24.08 -22.38 -27.84
CA PRO A 306 -24.50 -22.56 -29.25
C PRO A 306 -24.83 -23.99 -29.70
N LEU A 307 -24.24 -25.02 -29.08
CA LEU A 307 -24.47 -26.44 -29.43
C LEU A 307 -25.39 -27.19 -28.47
N MET A 308 -25.96 -26.51 -27.48
CA MET A 308 -26.86 -27.15 -26.50
C MET A 308 -28.18 -27.50 -27.19
N GLY A 309 -28.26 -28.73 -27.73
CA GLY A 309 -29.47 -29.28 -28.34
C GLY A 309 -30.56 -29.56 -27.30
N ASP A 310 -31.82 -29.57 -27.74
CA ASP A 310 -32.97 -29.76 -26.83
C ASP A 310 -32.93 -31.11 -26.09
N GLU A 311 -32.34 -32.16 -26.69
CA GLU A 311 -32.12 -33.46 -26.02
C GLU A 311 -31.02 -33.43 -24.95
N GLU A 312 -29.89 -32.75 -25.20
CA GLU A 312 -28.82 -32.58 -24.22
C GLU A 312 -29.27 -31.68 -23.06
N PHE A 313 -30.13 -30.71 -23.38
CA PHE A 313 -30.83 -29.88 -22.40
C PHE A 313 -31.74 -30.75 -21.51
N GLU A 314 -32.68 -31.52 -22.07
CA GLU A 314 -33.56 -32.38 -21.28
C GLU A 314 -32.81 -33.43 -20.45
N GLN A 315 -31.70 -33.97 -20.97
CA GLN A 315 -30.89 -34.96 -20.26
C GLN A 315 -30.11 -34.38 -19.07
N ARG A 316 -29.68 -33.11 -19.17
CA ARG A 316 -28.88 -32.41 -18.14
C ARG A 316 -29.74 -31.59 -17.17
N TYR A 317 -30.96 -31.21 -17.55
CA TYR A 317 -31.86 -30.32 -16.81
C TYR A 317 -33.24 -30.90 -16.48
N GLY A 318 -33.70 -31.98 -17.12
CA GLY A 318 -35.05 -32.58 -16.92
C GLY A 318 -35.24 -33.39 -15.64
N LYS A 319 -34.31 -33.31 -14.67
CA LYS A 319 -34.34 -34.06 -13.40
C LYS A 319 -34.48 -33.21 -12.14
N PHE A 320 -34.79 -31.93 -12.25
CA PHE A 320 -35.12 -31.07 -11.10
C PHE A 320 -36.41 -30.30 -11.33
#